data_AF-A0A1R1YD31-F1
#
_entry.id   AF-A0A1R1YD31-F1
#
_cell.length_a   1.000
_cell.length_b   1.000
_cell.length_c   1.000
_cell.angle_alpha   90.00
_cell.angle_beta   90.00
_cell.angle_gamma   90.00
#
_symmetry.space_group_name_H-M   'P 1'
#
loop_
_entity.id
_entity.type
_entity.pdbx_description
1 polymer ?
#
loop_
_entity_poly.entity_id
_entity_poly.type
_entity_poly.pdbx_seq_one_letter_code
_entity_poly.pdbx_strand_id
1 'polypeptide(L)'
;MEIDNNKSAEKALQDKAKKWAQLNSKKYSEKRRFGFSDQEKAMMPPEHLRKLIKDHGDMTSRKFRLDKRVYLGALKYLPHAVLKLLENIPMPWEQIREVPVLYHITGAITFVNQTPLVIEPLYIAQWGTMWIVMRREKRDRRHFKRMRFPPFDDEEPPLDFGDNLLDVEPLEAIQMDLDDDEDSVVKEWFYDNKALVEDGNFVSGEAYKKWNLSIPIMSNLHRLAGQLLSDIVDPNYYYLFDLKSFITAKCLGMAIPGGPKFEPMYKDIIDPADEDWNEFNDINKLIIRQPIRTEYKIAFPFLYNSMPRGVQVSNYHYPMTVYIKPEDPDLPAFYFDPVINPISSRSLVAGVGKSNEDELFYGEEADFELPDFAEPFLEDVPLFTDNTAGGLSLYWAPHPFNTKAGRMRRAEDIPLVKDWYLEHCPAGMPVKVRVSYQKLLKCYVLGFLHKRKPRALNKKYLFRQLKATKFFQTAEIDWVEAGLQ
;
A
#
# COMPACT_ATOMS: atom_id res chain seq x y z
N MET A 1 -3.62 -86.54 25.13
CA MET A 1 -2.71 -85.96 24.12
C MET A 1 -3.41 -84.97 23.18
N GLU A 2 -4.72 -85.08 22.90
CA GLU A 2 -5.42 -84.10 22.03
C GLU A 2 -5.69 -82.73 22.68
N ILE A 3 -5.83 -82.66 24.00
CA ILE A 3 -6.17 -81.41 24.73
C ILE A 3 -4.97 -80.43 24.83
N ASP A 4 -3.74 -80.94 24.90
CA ASP A 4 -2.52 -80.10 24.92
C ASP A 4 -2.14 -79.58 23.52
N ASN A 5 -2.44 -80.34 22.46
CA ASN A 5 -2.28 -79.87 21.08
C ASN A 5 -3.22 -78.72 20.75
N ASN A 6 -4.44 -78.71 21.30
CA ASN A 6 -5.39 -77.60 21.12
C ASN A 6 -4.94 -76.30 21.80
N LYS A 7 -4.38 -76.36 23.02
CA LYS A 7 -3.84 -75.16 23.70
C LYS A 7 -2.63 -74.55 22.99
N SER A 8 -1.78 -75.39 22.40
CA SER A 8 -0.65 -74.96 21.58
C SER A 8 -1.11 -74.28 20.29
N ALA A 9 -2.11 -74.85 19.61
CA ALA A 9 -2.72 -74.28 18.42
C ALA A 9 -3.44 -72.96 18.69
N GLU A 10 -4.13 -72.84 19.82
CA GLU A 10 -4.86 -71.64 20.25
C GLU A 10 -3.91 -70.48 20.60
N LYS A 11 -2.78 -70.78 21.25
CA LYS A 11 -1.70 -69.81 21.50
C LYS A 11 -1.05 -69.33 20.19
N ALA A 12 -0.79 -70.24 19.25
CA ALA A 12 -0.27 -69.89 17.93
C ALA A 12 -1.26 -69.03 17.13
N LEU A 13 -2.57 -69.29 17.26
CA LEU A 13 -3.62 -68.49 16.63
C LEU A 13 -3.71 -67.07 17.23
N GLN A 14 -3.61 -66.94 18.55
CA GLN A 14 -3.58 -65.64 19.23
C GLN A 14 -2.35 -64.82 18.85
N ASP A 15 -1.17 -65.45 18.75
CA ASP A 15 0.05 -64.78 18.30
C ASP A 15 -0.06 -64.36 16.83
N LYS A 16 -0.70 -65.17 15.98
CA LYS A 16 -1.00 -64.80 14.59
C LYS A 16 -1.99 -63.64 14.51
N ALA A 17 -3.03 -63.63 15.36
CA ALA A 17 -4.00 -62.53 15.44
C ALA A 17 -3.36 -61.24 15.94
N LYS A 18 -2.48 -61.29 16.95
CA LYS A 18 -1.71 -60.13 17.42
C LYS A 18 -0.77 -59.59 16.34
N LYS A 19 -0.04 -60.47 15.65
CA LYS A 19 0.82 -60.07 14.51
C LYS A 19 0.00 -59.45 13.38
N TRP A 20 -1.17 -60.01 13.08
CA TRP A 20 -2.09 -59.46 12.10
C TRP A 20 -2.61 -58.08 12.51
N ALA A 21 -3.05 -57.90 13.76
CA ALA A 21 -3.52 -56.62 14.27
C ALA A 21 -2.41 -55.55 14.25
N GLN A 22 -1.19 -55.89 14.65
CA GLN A 22 -0.03 -54.98 14.55
C GLN A 22 0.31 -54.63 13.11
N LEU A 23 0.25 -55.60 12.20
CA LEU A 23 0.50 -55.38 10.78
C LEU A 23 -0.58 -54.50 10.16
N ASN A 24 -1.85 -54.72 10.50
CA ASN A 24 -2.98 -53.95 10.00
C ASN A 24 -2.95 -52.51 10.54
N SER A 25 -2.70 -52.35 11.83
CA SER A 25 -2.52 -51.04 12.48
C SER A 25 -1.37 -50.23 11.86
N LYS A 26 -0.23 -50.89 11.57
CA LYS A 26 0.90 -50.22 10.91
C LYS A 26 0.60 -49.91 9.44
N LYS A 27 -0.01 -50.85 8.71
CA LYS A 27 -0.26 -50.75 7.27
C LYS A 27 -1.31 -49.69 6.93
N TYR A 28 -2.39 -49.60 7.72
CA TYR A 28 -3.48 -48.64 7.54
C TYR A 28 -3.39 -47.46 8.51
N SER A 29 -2.20 -47.19 9.07
CA SER A 29 -1.92 -45.96 9.80
C SER A 29 -2.19 -44.73 8.92
N GLU A 30 -2.62 -43.63 9.54
CA GLU A 30 -2.95 -42.39 8.83
C GLU A 30 -1.78 -41.86 8.00
N LYS A 31 -0.55 -42.06 8.49
CA LYS A 31 0.70 -41.68 7.80
C LYS A 31 0.92 -42.42 6.47
N ARG A 32 0.25 -43.55 6.25
CA ARG A 32 0.36 -44.36 5.03
C ARG A 32 -0.82 -44.19 4.07
N ARG A 33 -1.79 -43.31 4.40
CA ARG A 33 -2.89 -42.99 3.49
C ARG A 33 -2.33 -42.31 2.22
N PHE A 34 -2.89 -42.67 1.07
CA PHE A 34 -2.55 -42.00 -0.19
C PHE A 34 -2.96 -40.53 -0.10
N GLY A 35 -2.04 -39.61 -0.44
CA GLY A 35 -2.22 -38.17 -0.25
C GLY A 35 -1.85 -37.65 1.14
N PHE A 36 -1.31 -38.50 2.03
CA PHE A 36 -0.73 -38.03 3.29
C PHE A 36 0.50 -37.15 3.00
N SER A 37 0.43 -35.89 3.40
CA SER A 37 1.60 -35.01 3.45
C SER A 37 2.26 -35.19 4.80
N ASP A 38 3.58 -35.40 4.79
CA ASP A 38 4.35 -35.40 6.01
C ASP A 38 4.35 -34.02 6.68
N GLN A 39 4.77 -33.98 7.95
CA GLN A 39 4.79 -32.74 8.73
C GLN A 39 5.64 -31.66 8.05
N GLU A 40 5.20 -30.41 8.21
CA GLU A 40 5.97 -29.27 7.74
C GLU A 40 7.34 -29.23 8.44
N LYS A 41 8.37 -28.81 7.70
CA LYS A 41 9.71 -28.63 8.27
C LYS A 41 9.64 -27.65 9.44
N ALA A 42 10.11 -28.12 10.59
CA ALA A 42 10.27 -27.29 11.77
C ALA A 42 11.31 -26.19 11.55
N MET A 43 11.16 -25.09 12.28
CA MET A 43 12.18 -24.05 12.33
C MET A 43 13.39 -24.55 13.10
N MET A 44 14.57 -24.33 12.53
CA MET A 44 15.86 -24.65 13.13
C MET A 44 16.30 -23.49 14.03
N PRO A 45 17.07 -23.76 15.10
CA PRO A 45 17.65 -22.70 15.93
C PRO A 45 18.57 -21.78 15.11
N PRO A 46 18.56 -20.45 15.36
CA PRO A 46 19.39 -19.49 14.63
C PRO A 46 20.90 -19.76 14.78
N GLU A 47 21.34 -20.31 15.92
CA GLU A 47 22.73 -20.65 16.20
C GLU A 47 23.27 -21.71 15.24
N HIS A 48 22.40 -22.59 14.74
CA HIS A 48 22.80 -23.59 13.75
C HIS A 48 23.24 -22.93 12.44
N LEU A 49 22.56 -21.87 12.00
CA LEU A 49 22.94 -21.11 10.81
C LEU A 49 24.22 -20.30 11.06
N ARG A 50 24.30 -19.57 12.19
CA ARG A 50 25.48 -18.78 12.56
C ARG A 50 26.75 -19.61 12.62
N LYS A 51 26.70 -20.73 13.35
CA LYS A 51 27.84 -21.64 13.48
C LYS A 51 28.27 -22.18 12.13
N LEU A 52 27.31 -22.49 11.27
CA LEU A 52 27.60 -23.04 9.96
C LEU A 52 28.34 -22.02 9.07
N ILE A 53 27.91 -20.76 9.06
CA ILE A 53 28.57 -19.71 8.28
C ILE A 53 29.96 -19.41 8.83
N LYS A 54 30.10 -19.35 10.16
CA LYS A 54 31.39 -19.17 10.84
C LYS A 54 32.37 -20.32 10.58
N ASP A 55 31.90 -21.57 10.57
CA ASP A 55 32.72 -22.75 10.29
C ASP A 55 33.21 -22.78 8.83
N HIS A 56 32.38 -22.34 7.87
CA HIS A 56 32.73 -22.31 6.44
C HIS A 56 33.66 -21.15 6.08
N GLY A 57 33.48 -19.98 6.72
CA GLY A 57 34.33 -18.80 6.58
C GLY A 57 34.58 -18.41 5.11
N ASP A 58 35.84 -18.15 4.78
CA ASP A 58 36.31 -17.78 3.43
C ASP A 58 36.53 -18.99 2.50
N MET A 59 36.14 -20.20 2.92
CA MET A 59 36.32 -21.44 2.17
C MET A 59 37.79 -21.76 1.82
N THR A 60 38.79 -21.20 2.53
CA THR A 60 40.21 -21.56 2.35
C THR A 60 40.53 -22.96 2.88
N SER A 61 39.81 -23.40 3.91
CA SER A 61 39.99 -24.71 4.54
C SER A 61 39.72 -25.87 3.57
N ARG A 62 40.62 -26.87 3.58
CA ARG A 62 40.48 -28.10 2.77
C ARG A 62 39.29 -28.96 3.21
N LYS A 63 38.79 -28.79 4.44
CA LYS A 63 37.66 -29.54 5.01
C LYS A 63 36.39 -29.37 4.16
N PHE A 64 36.14 -28.17 3.64
CA PHE A 64 34.91 -27.83 2.89
C PHE A 64 35.12 -27.81 1.37
N ARG A 65 36.13 -28.54 0.86
CA ARG A 65 36.47 -28.55 -0.57
C ARG A 65 35.31 -28.99 -1.47
N LEU A 66 34.46 -29.91 -1.00
CA LEU A 66 33.32 -30.41 -1.77
C LEU A 66 32.22 -29.35 -1.91
N ASP A 67 32.08 -28.47 -0.93
CA ASP A 67 31.01 -27.47 -0.88
C ASP A 67 31.32 -26.24 -1.76
N LYS A 68 32.59 -26.01 -2.14
CA LYS A 68 32.97 -24.92 -3.07
C LYS A 68 32.16 -24.91 -4.36
N ARG A 69 31.84 -26.10 -4.89
CA ARG A 69 31.01 -26.24 -6.10
C ARG A 69 29.58 -25.73 -5.87
N VAL A 70 29.04 -25.93 -4.67
CA VAL A 70 27.69 -25.49 -4.30
C VAL A 70 27.65 -23.97 -4.15
N TYR A 71 28.64 -23.36 -3.51
CA TYR A 71 28.76 -21.90 -3.40
C TYR A 71 28.81 -21.22 -4.77
N LEU A 72 29.61 -21.74 -5.70
CA LEU A 72 29.63 -21.25 -7.08
C LEU A 72 28.28 -21.44 -7.80
N GLY A 73 27.57 -22.53 -7.52
CA GLY A 73 26.23 -22.77 -8.07
C GLY A 73 25.16 -21.83 -7.48
N ALA A 74 25.32 -21.43 -6.22
CA ALA A 74 24.40 -20.54 -5.51
C ALA A 74 24.44 -19.10 -6.04
N LEU A 75 25.58 -18.66 -6.60
CA LEU A 75 25.74 -17.34 -7.21
C LEU A 75 24.65 -17.00 -8.23
N LYS A 76 24.13 -18.00 -8.95
CA LYS A 76 23.01 -17.84 -9.89
C LYS A 76 21.76 -17.23 -9.23
N TYR A 77 21.52 -17.52 -7.95
CA TYR A 77 20.35 -17.08 -7.21
C TYR A 77 20.62 -15.85 -6.32
N LEU A 78 21.85 -15.35 -6.28
CA LEU A 78 22.23 -14.18 -5.48
C LEU A 78 21.36 -12.95 -5.78
N PRO A 79 21.03 -12.60 -7.05
CA PRO A 79 20.12 -11.47 -7.31
C PRO A 79 18.74 -11.63 -6.66
N HIS A 80 18.26 -12.86 -6.51
CA HIS A 80 16.98 -13.13 -5.86
C HIS A 80 17.07 -13.04 -4.34
N ALA A 81 18.20 -13.45 -3.75
CA ALA A 81 18.47 -13.22 -2.32
C ALA A 81 18.55 -11.73 -2.00
N VAL A 82 19.31 -10.96 -2.78
CA VAL A 82 19.43 -9.51 -2.62
C VAL A 82 18.08 -8.81 -2.75
N LEU A 83 17.26 -9.20 -3.75
CA LEU A 83 15.90 -8.65 -3.89
C LEU A 83 15.08 -8.86 -2.62
N LYS A 84 15.08 -10.08 -2.06
CA LYS A 84 14.29 -10.39 -0.87
C LYS A 84 14.83 -9.74 0.40
N LEU A 85 16.14 -9.57 0.50
CA LEU A 85 16.78 -8.85 1.60
C LEU A 85 16.37 -7.37 1.58
N LEU A 86 16.50 -6.70 0.43
CA LEU A 86 16.16 -5.28 0.27
C LEU A 86 14.65 -5.01 0.33
N GLU A 87 13.82 -5.95 -0.10
CA GLU A 87 12.35 -5.83 0.04
C GLU A 87 11.94 -5.76 1.52
N ASN A 88 12.68 -6.39 2.44
CA ASN A 88 12.35 -6.47 3.86
C ASN A 88 13.19 -5.53 4.76
N ILE A 89 13.74 -4.43 4.23
CA ILE A 89 14.46 -3.43 5.04
C ILE A 89 13.61 -2.97 6.23
N PRO A 90 14.15 -3.01 7.48
CA PRO A 90 13.49 -2.48 8.68
C PRO A 90 13.08 -1.03 8.46
N MET A 91 11.85 -0.71 8.87
CA MET A 91 11.36 0.66 8.75
C MET A 91 11.97 1.55 9.84
N PRO A 92 12.07 2.89 9.65
CA PRO A 92 12.78 3.77 10.59
C PRO A 92 12.24 3.79 12.03
N TRP A 93 11.00 3.35 12.24
CA TRP A 93 10.35 3.22 13.54
C TRP A 93 10.58 1.87 14.23
N GLU A 94 11.25 0.93 13.55
CA GLU A 94 11.62 -0.38 14.08
C GLU A 94 13.10 -0.39 14.47
N GLN A 95 13.41 -0.98 15.62
CA GLN A 95 14.80 -1.17 16.06
C GLN A 95 15.39 -2.46 15.49
N ILE A 96 14.66 -3.56 15.66
CA ILE A 96 15.06 -4.92 15.25
C ILE A 96 13.92 -5.49 14.41
N ARG A 97 14.27 -6.23 13.37
CA ARG A 97 13.30 -6.97 12.56
C ARG A 97 13.78 -8.39 12.39
N GLU A 98 13.12 -9.30 13.10
CA GLU A 98 13.27 -10.73 12.85
C GLU A 98 12.56 -11.12 11.55
N VAL A 99 13.28 -11.84 10.69
CA VAL A 99 12.78 -12.30 9.41
C VAL A 99 12.95 -13.81 9.27
N PRO A 100 11.94 -14.52 8.74
CA PRO A 100 12.08 -15.93 8.44
C PRO A 100 13.00 -16.10 7.25
N VAL A 101 14.08 -16.85 7.44
CA VAL A 101 15.06 -17.16 6.41
C VAL A 101 14.97 -18.60 5.95
N LEU A 102 15.28 -18.81 4.67
CA LEU A 102 15.45 -20.10 4.02
C LEU A 102 16.92 -20.19 3.57
N TYR A 103 17.71 -20.99 4.27
CA TYR A 103 19.15 -21.09 4.03
C TYR A 103 19.54 -22.48 3.52
N HIS A 104 20.62 -22.56 2.76
CA HIS A 104 21.18 -23.82 2.29
C HIS A 104 21.91 -24.55 3.44
N ILE A 105 21.81 -25.88 3.54
CA ILE A 105 22.44 -26.70 4.60
C ILE A 105 23.98 -26.59 4.67
N THR A 106 24.62 -25.93 3.71
CA THR A 106 26.07 -25.65 3.70
C THR A 106 26.38 -24.16 3.81
N GLY A 107 25.39 -23.29 4.05
CA GLY A 107 25.58 -21.84 4.21
C GLY A 107 25.87 -21.10 2.91
N ALA A 108 25.68 -21.77 1.77
CA ALA A 108 26.03 -21.21 0.46
C ALA A 108 25.20 -19.98 0.08
N ILE A 109 23.98 -19.87 0.60
CA ILE A 109 23.07 -18.74 0.37
C ILE A 109 21.97 -18.74 1.42
N THR A 110 21.58 -17.54 1.84
CA THR A 110 20.45 -17.28 2.73
C THR A 110 19.41 -16.44 1.98
N PHE A 111 18.14 -16.88 1.98
CA PHE A 111 17.04 -16.12 1.40
C PHE A 111 16.10 -15.63 2.50
N VAL A 112 15.73 -14.36 2.49
CA VAL A 112 14.61 -13.88 3.30
C VAL A 112 13.29 -14.37 2.70
N ASN A 113 12.57 -15.24 3.42
CA ASN A 113 11.34 -15.90 2.97
C ASN A 113 10.09 -15.18 3.50
N GLN A 114 10.07 -13.85 3.36
CA GLN A 114 8.93 -13.01 3.74
C GLN A 114 8.64 -12.00 2.64
N THR A 115 7.36 -11.70 2.41
CA THR A 115 6.91 -10.54 1.64
C THR A 115 6.34 -9.54 2.63
N PRO A 116 6.80 -8.27 2.63
CA PRO A 116 6.36 -7.26 3.59
C PRO A 116 4.95 -6.79 3.23
N LEU A 117 3.96 -7.44 3.85
CA LEU A 117 2.57 -7.03 3.73
C LEU A 117 2.28 -6.02 4.85
N VAL A 118 1.73 -4.88 4.47
CA VAL A 118 1.39 -3.79 5.39
C VAL A 118 -0.07 -3.38 5.22
N ILE A 119 -0.66 -2.86 6.30
CA ILE A 119 -1.96 -2.19 6.27
C ILE A 119 -1.74 -0.83 5.61
N GLU A 120 -2.38 -0.59 4.47
CA GLU A 120 -2.15 0.62 3.66
C GLU A 120 -2.37 1.95 4.41
N PRO A 121 -3.52 2.18 5.11
CA PRO A 121 -3.72 3.42 5.85
C PRO A 121 -2.74 3.60 7.02
N LEU A 122 -2.40 2.51 7.72
CA LEU A 122 -1.41 2.52 8.82
C LEU A 122 -0.03 2.90 8.28
N TYR A 123 0.40 2.28 7.19
CA TYR A 123 1.72 2.52 6.61
C TYR A 123 1.88 3.99 6.16
N ILE A 124 0.84 4.57 5.57
CA ILE A 124 0.85 6.00 5.20
C ILE A 124 0.90 6.87 6.47
N ALA A 125 0.13 6.54 7.50
CA ALA A 125 0.15 7.27 8.77
C ALA A 125 1.52 7.20 9.46
N GLN A 126 2.14 6.02 9.53
CA GLN A 126 3.50 5.82 10.06
C GLN A 126 4.50 6.74 9.33
N TRP A 127 4.50 6.74 8.00
CA TRP A 127 5.35 7.66 7.23
C TRP A 127 4.98 9.14 7.41
N GLY A 128 3.71 9.45 7.67
CA GLY A 128 3.23 10.79 8.04
C GLY A 128 3.86 11.27 9.35
N THR A 129 3.87 10.43 10.37
CA THR A 129 4.56 10.75 11.64
C THR A 129 6.07 10.88 11.44
N MET A 130 6.69 10.02 10.60
CA MET A 130 8.11 10.12 10.26
C MET A 130 8.44 11.45 9.61
N TRP A 131 7.59 11.94 8.72
CA TRP A 131 7.75 13.24 8.08
C TRP A 131 7.77 14.38 9.11
N ILE A 132 6.88 14.35 10.10
CA ILE A 132 6.82 15.36 11.16
C ILE A 132 8.07 15.32 12.02
N VAL A 133 8.43 14.14 12.54
CA VAL A 133 9.59 13.96 13.44
C VAL A 133 10.89 14.31 12.73
N MET A 134 11.11 13.84 11.51
CA MET A 134 12.32 14.15 10.74
C MET A 134 12.44 15.65 10.42
N ARG A 135 11.33 16.34 10.15
CA ARG A 135 11.33 17.80 9.92
C ARG A 135 11.65 18.56 11.20
N ARG A 136 11.06 18.16 12.32
CA ARG A 136 11.33 18.73 13.64
C ARG A 136 12.80 18.55 14.03
N GLU A 137 13.31 17.33 13.91
CA GLU A 137 14.70 17.01 14.22
C GLU A 137 15.69 17.81 13.36
N LYS A 138 15.41 17.96 12.06
CA LYS A 138 16.24 18.75 11.16
C LYS A 138 16.20 20.25 11.46
N ARG A 139 15.09 20.78 11.98
CA ARG A 139 14.95 22.17 12.40
C ARG A 139 15.69 22.42 13.71
N ASP A 140 15.57 21.51 14.67
CA ASP A 140 16.04 21.69 16.04
C ASP A 140 17.54 21.37 16.19
N ARG A 141 18.07 20.42 15.40
CA ARG A 141 19.49 20.03 15.44
C ARG A 141 20.38 21.06 14.74
N ARG A 142 21.30 21.68 15.50
CA ARG A 142 22.27 22.69 15.00
C ARG A 142 23.24 22.14 13.94
N HIS A 143 23.75 20.93 14.13
CA HIS A 143 24.71 20.31 13.23
C HIS A 143 24.28 18.87 12.89
N PHE A 144 23.73 18.69 11.68
CA PHE A 144 23.37 17.39 11.16
C PHE A 144 24.54 16.80 10.36
N LYS A 145 25.36 15.97 11.02
CA LYS A 145 26.47 15.26 10.38
C LYS A 145 25.94 14.05 9.62
N ARG A 146 26.18 14.01 8.30
CA ARG A 146 25.85 12.85 7.46
C ARG A 146 26.87 11.73 7.68
N MET A 147 26.42 10.48 7.55
CA MET A 147 27.33 9.33 7.52
C MET A 147 28.29 9.41 6.32
N ARG A 148 29.45 8.77 6.45
CA ARG A 148 30.41 8.65 5.35
C ARG A 148 30.03 7.44 4.50
N PHE A 149 30.31 7.52 3.20
CA PHE A 149 30.11 6.43 2.26
C PHE A 149 31.42 6.18 1.52
N PRO A 150 31.93 4.93 1.49
CA PRO A 150 31.41 3.75 2.18
C PRO A 150 31.55 3.86 3.73
N PRO A 151 30.71 3.15 4.51
CA PRO A 151 30.80 3.17 5.99
C PRO A 151 32.02 2.46 6.57
N PHE A 152 32.49 1.41 5.90
CA PHE A 152 33.65 0.58 6.26
C PHE A 152 34.75 0.72 5.20
N ASP A 153 36.00 0.42 5.59
CA ASP A 153 37.13 0.41 4.65
C ASP A 153 37.12 -0.86 3.78
N ASP A 154 37.71 -0.79 2.58
CA ASP A 154 37.70 -1.91 1.62
C ASP A 154 38.54 -3.11 2.10
N GLU A 155 39.52 -2.88 2.98
CA GLU A 155 40.40 -3.91 3.57
C GLU A 155 39.84 -4.50 4.88
N GLU A 156 38.77 -3.92 5.43
CA GLU A 156 38.15 -4.43 6.66
C GLU A 156 37.26 -5.64 6.34
N PRO A 157 37.46 -6.80 7.00
CA PRO A 157 36.58 -7.95 6.81
C PRO A 157 35.18 -7.63 7.37
N PRO A 158 34.11 -8.25 6.82
CA PRO A 158 32.77 -8.11 7.37
C PRO A 158 32.74 -8.49 8.86
N LEU A 159 32.06 -7.67 9.66
CA LEU A 159 31.90 -7.91 11.09
C LEU A 159 31.03 -9.13 11.35
N ASP A 160 31.43 -9.98 12.32
CA ASP A 160 30.59 -11.08 12.78
C ASP A 160 29.46 -10.53 13.67
N PHE A 161 28.22 -10.89 13.36
CA PHE A 161 27.03 -10.50 14.10
C PHE A 161 27.04 -11.07 15.53
N GLY A 162 27.45 -12.34 15.67
CA GLY A 162 27.40 -13.05 16.95
C GLY A 162 28.34 -12.45 18.01
N ASP A 163 29.51 -11.98 17.59
CA ASP A 163 30.55 -11.49 18.50
C ASP A 163 30.43 -9.97 18.75
N ASN A 164 29.91 -9.19 17.78
CA ASN A 164 29.94 -7.71 17.85
C ASN A 164 28.58 -7.04 18.02
N LEU A 165 27.48 -7.66 17.58
CA LEU A 165 26.17 -7.00 17.47
C LEU A 165 25.10 -7.65 18.34
N LEU A 166 25.20 -8.95 18.63
CA LEU A 166 24.16 -9.69 19.36
C LEU A 166 23.90 -9.14 20.77
N ASP A 167 24.94 -8.71 21.49
CA ASP A 167 24.86 -8.23 22.87
C ASP A 167 24.69 -6.70 22.97
N VAL A 168 24.65 -5.99 21.84
CA VAL A 168 24.56 -4.53 21.80
C VAL A 168 23.11 -4.11 21.67
N GLU A 169 22.59 -3.38 22.66
CA GLU A 169 21.24 -2.81 22.57
C GLU A 169 21.16 -1.79 21.43
N PRO A 170 20.16 -1.91 20.53
CA PRO A 170 19.98 -0.99 19.42
C PRO A 170 19.63 0.41 19.94
N LEU A 171 19.98 1.43 19.15
CA LEU A 171 19.55 2.79 19.45
C LEU A 171 18.02 2.91 19.35
N GLU A 172 17.49 3.92 20.01
CA GLU A 172 16.08 4.27 19.92
C GLU A 172 15.66 4.53 18.47
N ALA A 173 14.54 3.92 18.06
CA ALA A 173 13.98 4.13 16.74
C ALA A 173 13.31 5.50 16.64
N ILE A 174 13.00 5.95 15.43
CA ILE A 174 12.27 7.19 15.24
C ILE A 174 10.80 6.90 15.54
N GLN A 175 10.32 7.34 16.70
CA GLN A 175 8.92 7.25 17.10
C GLN A 175 8.43 8.64 17.52
N MET A 176 7.21 8.99 17.12
CA MET A 176 6.56 10.21 17.56
C MET A 176 5.86 9.93 18.88
N ASP A 177 5.99 10.83 19.84
CA ASP A 177 5.20 10.77 21.07
C ASP A 177 3.72 11.00 20.71
N LEU A 178 2.93 9.93 20.74
CA LEU A 178 1.50 9.95 20.51
C LEU A 178 0.75 10.36 21.78
N ASP A 179 -0.32 11.14 21.61
CA ASP A 179 -1.12 11.65 22.71
C ASP A 179 -1.91 10.54 23.43
N ASP A 180 -2.00 10.61 24.76
CA ASP A 180 -2.67 9.56 25.54
C ASP A 180 -4.20 9.56 25.38
N ASP A 181 -4.80 10.70 25.08
CA ASP A 181 -6.26 10.85 24.99
C ASP A 181 -6.71 10.75 23.53
N GLU A 182 -6.16 11.59 22.65
CA GLU A 182 -6.53 11.65 21.23
C GLU A 182 -6.07 10.40 20.46
N ASP A 183 -4.87 9.87 20.80
CA ASP A 183 -4.23 8.76 20.10
C ASP A 183 -4.36 7.41 20.79
N SER A 184 -5.09 7.35 21.89
CA SER A 184 -5.39 6.14 22.69
C SER A 184 -5.69 4.89 21.84
N VAL A 185 -6.50 5.04 20.79
CA VAL A 185 -6.98 3.92 19.96
C VAL A 185 -5.87 3.25 19.13
N VAL A 186 -4.83 4.00 18.77
CA VAL A 186 -3.73 3.51 17.90
C VAL A 186 -2.41 3.37 18.64
N LYS A 187 -2.20 4.11 19.74
CA LYS A 187 -0.92 4.29 20.43
C LYS A 187 -0.15 3.00 20.70
N GLU A 188 -0.84 1.98 21.22
CA GLU A 188 -0.19 0.74 21.68
C GLU A 188 0.47 -0.08 20.57
N TRP A 189 -0.13 -0.10 19.37
CA TRP A 189 0.28 -0.98 18.26
C TRP A 189 0.80 -0.22 17.03
N PHE A 190 0.80 1.11 17.07
CA PHE A 190 1.06 1.95 15.89
C PHE A 190 2.43 1.72 15.26
N TYR A 191 3.46 1.43 16.06
CA TYR A 191 4.84 1.23 15.59
C TYR A 191 5.28 -0.24 15.53
N ASP A 192 4.34 -1.18 15.71
CA ASP A 192 4.61 -2.61 15.55
C ASP A 192 4.93 -2.97 14.09
N ASN A 193 5.84 -3.94 13.89
CA ASN A 193 6.15 -4.49 12.57
C ASN A 193 4.91 -5.09 11.89
N LYS A 194 4.14 -5.88 12.64
CA LYS A 194 2.84 -6.41 12.21
C LYS A 194 1.78 -6.09 13.26
N ALA A 195 1.20 -4.90 13.13
CA ALA A 195 0.11 -4.45 13.99
C ALA A 195 -1.12 -5.38 13.97
N LEU A 196 -1.78 -5.54 15.12
CA LEU A 196 -3.09 -6.20 15.26
C LEU A 196 -3.13 -7.67 14.77
N VAL A 197 -1.99 -8.38 14.75
CA VAL A 197 -1.94 -9.80 14.31
C VAL A 197 -2.75 -10.71 15.24
N GLU A 198 -2.76 -10.40 16.54
CA GLU A 198 -3.46 -11.17 17.57
C GLU A 198 -4.99 -10.99 17.49
N ASP A 199 -5.44 -9.83 16.98
CA ASP A 199 -6.85 -9.50 16.86
C ASP A 199 -7.48 -10.00 15.56
N GLY A 200 -8.13 -11.17 15.64
CA GLY A 200 -8.87 -11.78 14.53
C GLY A 200 -10.02 -10.93 13.95
N ASN A 201 -10.47 -9.90 14.67
CA ASN A 201 -11.52 -8.98 14.21
C ASN A 201 -10.99 -7.94 13.22
N PHE A 202 -9.75 -7.47 13.44
CA PHE A 202 -9.14 -6.43 12.62
C PHE A 202 -8.33 -7.04 11.47
N VAL A 203 -7.65 -8.16 11.69
CA VAL A 203 -6.75 -8.78 10.71
C VAL A 203 -7.00 -10.29 10.58
N SER A 204 -6.66 -10.85 9.41
CA SER A 204 -6.79 -12.29 9.12
C SER A 204 -5.77 -13.21 9.84
N GLY A 205 -5.32 -12.85 11.05
CA GLY A 205 -4.26 -13.55 11.81
C GLY A 205 -2.88 -13.51 11.14
N GLU A 206 -2.03 -14.49 11.44
CA GLU A 206 -0.63 -14.61 10.97
C GLU A 206 -0.47 -14.55 9.44
N ALA A 207 -1.50 -14.94 8.69
CA ALA A 207 -1.46 -14.86 7.23
C ALA A 207 -1.38 -13.41 6.73
N TYR A 208 -1.86 -12.44 7.53
CA TYR A 208 -1.76 -10.99 7.32
C TYR A 208 -2.12 -10.55 5.89
N LYS A 209 -3.35 -10.86 5.42
CA LYS A 209 -3.77 -10.59 4.02
C LYS A 209 -4.94 -9.62 3.88
N LYS A 210 -5.79 -9.53 4.90
CA LYS A 210 -6.97 -8.66 4.92
C LYS A 210 -6.98 -7.88 6.21
N TRP A 211 -7.47 -6.66 6.14
CA TRP A 211 -7.68 -5.77 7.27
C TRP A 211 -9.10 -5.20 7.25
N ASN A 212 -9.64 -4.90 8.42
CA ASN A 212 -10.94 -4.29 8.63
C ASN A 212 -10.87 -3.43 9.88
N LEU A 213 -10.77 -2.11 9.74
CA LEU A 213 -10.55 -1.19 10.86
C LEU A 213 -11.86 -0.49 11.26
N SER A 214 -11.95 -0.02 12.51
CA SER A 214 -13.09 0.78 12.96
C SER A 214 -13.00 2.23 12.46
N ILE A 215 -14.11 2.97 12.51
CA ILE A 215 -14.15 4.40 12.13
C ILE A 215 -13.21 5.25 13.00
N PRO A 216 -13.17 5.08 14.35
CA PRO A 216 -12.22 5.82 15.20
C PRO A 216 -10.77 5.58 14.80
N ILE A 217 -10.38 4.32 14.56
CA ILE A 217 -9.02 3.98 14.10
C ILE A 217 -8.72 4.69 12.78
N MET A 218 -9.63 4.58 11.79
CA MET A 218 -9.40 5.16 10.47
C MET A 218 -9.32 6.69 10.53
N SER A 219 -10.16 7.34 11.34
CA SER A 219 -10.18 8.79 11.52
C SER A 219 -8.86 9.27 12.10
N ASN A 220 -8.34 8.55 13.09
CA ASN A 220 -7.06 8.86 13.69
C ASN A 220 -5.89 8.66 12.70
N LEU A 221 -5.83 7.51 12.03
CA LEU A 221 -4.80 7.26 11.00
C LEU A 221 -4.83 8.31 9.88
N HIS A 222 -6.01 8.77 9.47
CA HIS A 222 -6.19 9.83 8.48
C HIS A 222 -5.60 11.16 8.97
N ARG A 223 -5.86 11.53 10.25
CA ARG A 223 -5.29 12.73 10.88
C ARG A 223 -3.77 12.67 10.94
N LEU A 224 -3.19 11.55 11.41
CA LEU A 224 -1.73 11.34 11.48
C LEU A 224 -1.06 11.35 10.10
N ALA A 225 -1.77 10.88 9.07
CA ALA A 225 -1.29 10.90 7.69
C ALA A 225 -1.38 12.27 7.00
N GLY A 226 -2.05 13.26 7.61
CA GLY A 226 -2.45 14.51 6.95
C GLY A 226 -1.32 15.27 6.24
N GLN A 227 -0.07 15.20 6.74
CA GLN A 227 1.08 15.87 6.09
C GLN A 227 1.47 15.28 4.72
N LEU A 228 1.08 14.05 4.42
CA LEU A 228 1.39 13.38 3.16
C LEU A 228 0.21 13.43 2.18
N LEU A 229 -1.00 13.64 2.67
CA LEU A 229 -2.21 13.62 1.87
C LEU A 229 -2.42 14.94 1.13
N SER A 230 -3.11 14.84 0.00
CA SER A 230 -3.58 16.02 -0.73
C SER A 230 -4.78 16.64 -0.03
N ASP A 231 -4.85 17.97 -0.05
CA ASP A 231 -6.04 18.70 0.38
C ASP A 231 -7.16 18.73 -0.66
N ILE A 232 -6.87 18.30 -1.89
CA ILE A 232 -7.76 18.40 -3.04
C ILE A 232 -8.79 17.27 -3.01
N VAL A 233 -10.04 17.64 -2.74
CA VAL A 233 -11.18 16.70 -2.72
C VAL A 233 -11.87 16.63 -4.09
N ASP A 234 -12.01 17.76 -4.79
CA ASP A 234 -12.75 17.83 -6.04
C ASP A 234 -11.92 17.31 -7.23
N PRO A 235 -12.36 16.25 -7.94
CA PRO A 235 -11.72 15.76 -9.15
C PRO A 235 -11.59 16.80 -10.27
N ASN A 236 -12.42 17.86 -10.27
CA ASN A 236 -12.37 18.95 -11.24
C ASN A 236 -11.02 19.70 -11.23
N TYR A 237 -10.25 19.64 -10.13
CA TYR A 237 -8.89 20.21 -10.10
C TYR A 237 -8.00 19.64 -11.22
N TYR A 238 -8.17 18.36 -11.56
CA TYR A 238 -7.39 17.67 -12.58
C TYR A 238 -7.91 17.88 -14.01
N TYR A 239 -8.75 18.90 -14.25
CA TYR A 239 -9.18 19.25 -15.60
C TYR A 239 -7.96 19.58 -16.48
N LEU A 240 -7.85 18.88 -17.63
CA LEU A 240 -6.67 18.87 -18.52
C LEU A 240 -5.36 18.39 -17.87
N PHE A 241 -5.38 17.96 -16.62
CA PHE A 241 -4.22 17.44 -15.89
C PHE A 241 -4.44 15.99 -15.44
N ASP A 242 -5.26 15.25 -16.19
CA ASP A 242 -5.53 13.83 -16.00
C ASP A 242 -4.76 12.96 -17.01
N LEU A 243 -4.76 11.64 -16.77
CA LEU A 243 -4.07 10.68 -17.62
C LEU A 243 -4.55 10.75 -19.09
N LYS A 244 -5.85 10.93 -19.31
CA LYS A 244 -6.42 10.97 -20.67
C LYS A 244 -5.94 12.22 -21.42
N SER A 245 -5.93 13.38 -20.76
CA SER A 245 -5.43 14.63 -21.36
C SER A 245 -3.95 14.53 -21.70
N PHE A 246 -3.13 13.90 -20.85
CA PHE A 246 -1.72 13.67 -21.17
C PHE A 246 -1.50 12.71 -22.35
N ILE A 247 -2.33 11.66 -22.48
CA ILE A 247 -2.28 10.75 -23.63
C ILE A 247 -2.68 11.50 -24.91
N THR A 248 -3.74 12.30 -24.85
CA THR A 248 -4.18 13.13 -25.98
C THR A 248 -3.12 14.15 -26.39
N ALA A 249 -2.49 14.84 -25.43
CA ALA A 249 -1.37 15.74 -25.69
C ALA A 249 -0.21 15.03 -26.40
N LYS A 250 0.15 13.82 -25.94
CA LYS A 250 1.18 12.99 -26.59
C LYS A 250 0.80 12.59 -28.02
N CYS A 251 -0.44 12.19 -28.26
CA CYS A 251 -0.92 11.79 -29.58
C CYS A 251 -0.92 12.96 -30.58
N LEU A 252 -1.27 14.17 -30.12
CA LEU A 252 -1.29 15.39 -30.92
C LEU A 252 0.09 16.07 -31.05
N GLY A 253 1.14 15.57 -30.41
CA GLY A 253 2.45 16.21 -30.40
C GLY A 253 2.49 17.54 -29.63
N MET A 254 1.54 17.77 -28.72
CA MET A 254 1.38 19.00 -27.94
C MET A 254 1.85 18.81 -26.50
N ALA A 255 2.07 19.93 -25.81
CA ALA A 255 2.42 19.94 -24.40
C ALA A 255 1.48 20.86 -23.62
N ILE A 256 1.03 20.37 -22.47
CA ILE A 256 0.25 21.13 -21.49
C ILE A 256 1.22 21.94 -20.63
N PRO A 257 0.94 23.21 -20.30
CA PRO A 257 1.73 23.94 -19.32
C PRO A 257 1.85 23.16 -18.01
N GLY A 258 3.07 22.97 -17.51
CA GLY A 258 3.33 22.15 -16.32
C GLY A 258 3.27 20.62 -16.54
N GLY A 259 2.73 20.16 -17.66
CA GLY A 259 2.63 18.75 -18.02
C GLY A 259 3.91 18.16 -18.66
N PRO A 260 3.92 16.83 -18.90
CA PRO A 260 5.03 16.13 -19.51
C PRO A 260 5.15 16.41 -21.02
N LYS A 261 6.39 16.36 -21.53
CA LYS A 261 6.70 16.47 -22.97
C LYS A 261 7.13 15.12 -23.55
N PHE A 262 6.57 14.77 -24.69
CA PHE A 262 6.84 13.52 -25.41
C PHE A 262 7.36 13.78 -26.81
N GLU A 263 7.96 12.76 -27.40
CA GLU A 263 8.16 12.72 -28.84
C GLU A 263 6.79 12.52 -29.53
N PRO A 264 6.56 13.18 -30.68
CA PRO A 264 5.33 13.01 -31.45
C PRO A 264 5.09 11.54 -31.77
N MET A 265 3.87 11.06 -31.51
CA MET A 265 3.50 9.67 -31.81
C MET A 265 3.40 9.41 -33.33
N TYR A 266 2.98 10.42 -34.07
CA TYR A 266 2.78 10.39 -35.51
C TYR A 266 3.70 11.44 -36.14
N LYS A 267 4.59 11.01 -37.04
CA LYS A 267 5.62 11.88 -37.66
C LYS A 267 5.10 12.68 -38.86
N ASP A 268 3.93 12.29 -39.35
CA ASP A 268 3.15 12.94 -40.40
C ASP A 268 2.20 14.02 -39.86
N ILE A 269 2.25 14.30 -38.54
CA ILE A 269 1.68 15.54 -38.01
C ILE A 269 2.63 16.64 -38.46
N ILE A 270 2.24 17.31 -39.53
CA ILE A 270 2.92 18.48 -40.09
C ILE A 270 2.67 19.65 -39.13
N ASP A 271 3.70 20.45 -38.86
CA ASP A 271 3.52 21.71 -38.12
C ASP A 271 2.51 22.56 -38.92
N PRO A 272 1.50 23.20 -38.29
CA PRO A 272 0.60 24.10 -39.02
C PRO A 272 1.29 25.15 -39.90
N ALA A 273 2.56 25.49 -39.62
CA ALA A 273 3.39 26.36 -40.47
C ALA A 273 3.86 25.70 -41.79
N ASP A 274 3.94 24.37 -41.83
CA ASP A 274 4.39 23.55 -42.96
C ASP A 274 3.20 22.92 -43.72
N GLU A 275 1.95 23.22 -43.32
CA GLU A 275 0.74 22.72 -43.97
C GLU A 275 0.52 23.45 -45.32
N ASP A 276 0.29 22.68 -46.39
CA ASP A 276 0.06 23.23 -47.73
C ASP A 276 -1.12 24.22 -47.74
N TRP A 277 -0.98 25.30 -48.52
CA TRP A 277 -2.06 26.27 -48.68
C TRP A 277 -3.31 25.58 -49.23
N ASN A 278 -4.39 25.66 -48.46
CA ASN A 278 -5.69 25.12 -48.81
C ASN A 278 -6.73 26.24 -48.76
N GLU A 279 -7.82 26.08 -49.52
CA GLU A 279 -8.90 27.07 -49.57
C GLU A 279 -9.53 27.36 -48.19
N PHE A 280 -9.43 26.40 -47.26
CA PHE A 280 -9.93 26.51 -45.88
C PHE A 280 -9.00 27.30 -44.94
N ASN A 281 -7.69 27.35 -45.23
CA ASN A 281 -6.70 28.02 -44.39
C ASN A 281 -6.34 29.43 -44.91
N ASP A 282 -7.12 29.98 -45.86
CA ASP A 282 -6.94 31.34 -46.38
C ASP A 282 -7.22 32.39 -45.30
N ILE A 283 -6.20 33.20 -45.00
CA ILE A 283 -6.25 34.23 -43.96
C ILE A 283 -7.36 35.25 -44.17
N ASN A 284 -7.76 35.52 -45.42
CA ASN A 284 -8.83 36.47 -45.73
C ASN A 284 -10.23 35.93 -45.39
N LYS A 285 -10.36 34.61 -45.25
CA LYS A 285 -11.61 33.93 -44.91
C LYS A 285 -11.72 33.60 -43.41
N LEU A 286 -10.63 33.76 -42.64
CA LEU A 286 -10.57 33.42 -41.23
C LEU A 286 -10.78 34.64 -40.32
N ILE A 287 -11.82 34.59 -39.49
CA ILE A 287 -12.08 35.63 -38.47
C ILE A 287 -11.39 35.22 -37.17
N ILE A 288 -10.23 35.82 -36.89
CA ILE A 288 -9.48 35.58 -35.64
C ILE A 288 -9.92 36.58 -34.58
N ARG A 289 -10.85 36.18 -33.70
CA ARG A 289 -11.23 36.98 -32.51
C ARG A 289 -10.36 36.66 -31.31
N GLN A 290 -10.10 35.37 -31.08
CA GLN A 290 -9.25 34.88 -30.01
C GLN A 290 -8.36 33.76 -30.57
N PRO A 291 -7.07 33.72 -30.20
CA PRO A 291 -6.18 32.66 -30.64
C PRO A 291 -6.59 31.33 -30.01
N ILE A 292 -6.61 30.28 -30.83
CA ILE A 292 -6.89 28.91 -30.37
C ILE A 292 -5.67 28.41 -29.58
N ARG A 293 -5.84 28.21 -28.27
CA ARG A 293 -4.78 27.74 -27.38
C ARG A 293 -4.62 26.22 -27.43
N THR A 294 -3.49 25.71 -26.95
CA THR A 294 -3.23 24.26 -26.88
C THR A 294 -4.22 23.55 -25.96
N GLU A 295 -4.69 24.20 -24.90
CA GLU A 295 -5.69 23.65 -23.99
C GLU A 295 -7.00 23.36 -24.72
N TYR A 296 -7.42 24.20 -25.67
CA TYR A 296 -8.65 23.98 -26.45
C TYR A 296 -8.51 22.75 -27.35
N LYS A 297 -7.34 22.60 -27.97
CA LYS A 297 -7.00 21.44 -28.81
C LYS A 297 -6.97 20.13 -28.04
N ILE A 298 -6.72 20.16 -26.73
CA ILE A 298 -6.73 18.96 -25.88
C ILE A 298 -8.12 18.72 -25.28
N ALA A 299 -8.83 19.77 -24.86
CA ALA A 299 -10.18 19.69 -24.32
C ALA A 299 -11.19 19.17 -25.35
N PHE A 300 -11.12 19.70 -26.58
CA PHE A 300 -12.02 19.33 -27.67
C PHE A 300 -11.20 18.82 -28.87
N PRO A 301 -10.63 17.59 -28.75
CA PRO A 301 -9.62 17.11 -29.69
C PRO A 301 -10.15 16.91 -31.10
N PHE A 302 -11.44 16.60 -31.26
CA PHE A 302 -12.08 16.39 -32.55
C PHE A 302 -12.52 17.68 -33.26
N LEU A 303 -12.58 18.82 -32.53
CA LEU A 303 -13.06 20.09 -33.09
C LEU A 303 -11.91 20.96 -33.61
N TYR A 304 -10.83 21.08 -32.83
CA TYR A 304 -9.75 22.03 -33.10
C TYR A 304 -8.49 21.41 -33.72
N ASN A 305 -8.51 20.12 -34.08
CA ASN A 305 -7.38 19.45 -34.72
C ASN A 305 -7.79 18.74 -36.00
N SER A 306 -6.92 18.84 -37.00
CA SER A 306 -6.92 17.99 -38.18
C SER A 306 -6.33 16.61 -37.83
N MET A 307 -6.98 15.53 -38.28
CA MET A 307 -6.53 14.14 -38.09
C MET A 307 -6.25 13.70 -36.63
N PRO A 308 -7.22 13.82 -35.70
CA PRO A 308 -7.06 13.39 -34.30
C PRO A 308 -6.99 11.86 -34.19
N ARG A 309 -5.77 11.30 -34.19
CA ARG A 309 -5.53 9.84 -34.10
C ARG A 309 -5.10 9.44 -32.70
N GLY A 310 -5.66 8.35 -32.18
CA GLY A 310 -5.29 7.79 -30.87
C GLY A 310 -5.65 8.66 -29.67
N VAL A 311 -6.41 9.75 -29.87
CA VAL A 311 -6.85 10.68 -28.81
C VAL A 311 -7.85 10.02 -27.87
N GLN A 312 -7.86 10.47 -26.62
CA GLN A 312 -8.81 10.03 -25.58
C GLN A 312 -9.60 11.22 -25.05
N VAL A 313 -10.91 11.05 -24.91
CA VAL A 313 -11.79 12.10 -24.37
C VAL A 313 -11.81 12.02 -22.84
N SER A 314 -11.34 13.08 -22.20
CA SER A 314 -11.42 13.29 -20.76
C SER A 314 -12.83 13.67 -20.33
N ASN A 315 -13.13 13.51 -19.04
CA ASN A 315 -14.42 13.93 -18.50
C ASN A 315 -14.43 15.46 -18.44
N TYR A 316 -15.49 16.08 -18.95
CA TYR A 316 -15.58 17.52 -19.06
C TYR A 316 -15.71 18.20 -17.68
N HIS A 317 -16.64 17.70 -16.86
CA HIS A 317 -16.92 18.27 -15.54
C HIS A 317 -17.57 17.22 -14.63
N TYR A 318 -17.22 17.25 -13.36
CA TYR A 318 -17.90 16.54 -12.27
C TYR A 318 -18.73 17.54 -11.46
N PRO A 319 -19.82 17.11 -10.79
CA PRO A 319 -20.52 17.96 -9.84
C PRO A 319 -19.54 18.56 -8.83
N MET A 320 -19.57 19.89 -8.66
CA MET A 320 -18.65 20.57 -7.75
C MET A 320 -18.83 20.05 -6.33
N THR A 321 -17.74 19.64 -5.72
CA THR A 321 -17.76 19.14 -4.34
C THR A 321 -17.65 20.31 -3.38
N VAL A 322 -18.75 20.63 -2.68
CA VAL A 322 -18.82 21.70 -1.68
C VAL A 322 -18.73 21.08 -0.29
N TYR A 323 -17.56 20.52 0.02
CA TYR A 323 -17.27 19.93 1.32
C TYR A 323 -16.45 20.92 2.15
N ILE A 324 -16.91 21.20 3.38
CA ILE A 324 -16.21 22.04 4.34
C ILE A 324 -15.55 21.13 5.35
N LYS A 325 -14.22 21.24 5.48
CA LYS A 325 -13.46 20.46 6.46
C LYS A 325 -13.71 21.07 7.85
N PRO A 326 -14.10 20.28 8.86
CA PRO A 326 -14.18 20.78 10.23
C PRO A 326 -12.76 21.08 10.73
N GLU A 327 -12.47 22.33 11.05
CA GLU A 327 -11.17 22.75 11.62
C GLU A 327 -11.17 22.66 13.15
N ASP A 328 -12.31 22.93 13.78
CA ASP A 328 -12.46 22.96 15.23
C ASP A 328 -13.28 21.75 15.72
N PRO A 329 -12.69 20.84 16.51
CA PRO A 329 -13.38 19.67 17.05
C PRO A 329 -14.42 20.02 18.13
N ASP A 330 -14.38 21.23 18.70
CA ASP A 330 -15.34 21.66 19.73
C ASP A 330 -16.71 22.05 19.12
N LEU A 331 -16.75 22.27 17.80
CA LEU A 331 -18.00 22.56 17.09
C LEU A 331 -18.81 21.27 16.85
N PRO A 332 -20.15 21.34 16.90
CA PRO A 332 -20.99 20.18 16.67
C PRO A 332 -20.83 19.66 15.23
N ALA A 333 -21.10 18.37 14.99
CA ALA A 333 -20.87 17.77 13.67
C ALA A 333 -21.70 18.41 12.54
N PHE A 334 -22.89 18.91 12.86
CA PHE A 334 -23.75 19.65 11.94
C PHE A 334 -23.93 21.08 12.45
N TYR A 335 -23.32 22.04 11.76
CA TYR A 335 -23.48 23.46 12.04
C TYR A 335 -23.52 24.28 10.76
N PHE A 336 -24.05 25.49 10.88
CA PHE A 336 -24.02 26.46 9.80
C PHE A 336 -22.66 27.17 9.80
N ASP A 337 -21.77 26.70 8.93
CA ASP A 337 -20.42 27.25 8.81
C ASP A 337 -20.44 28.69 8.26
N PRO A 338 -19.60 29.62 8.76
CA PRO A 338 -19.53 31.00 8.29
C PRO A 338 -19.22 31.17 6.78
N VAL A 339 -18.63 30.17 6.14
CA VAL A 339 -18.36 30.13 4.69
C VAL A 339 -19.65 29.94 3.89
N ILE A 340 -20.70 29.39 4.50
CA ILE A 340 -21.99 29.16 3.83
C ILE A 340 -22.74 30.49 3.71
N ASN A 341 -23.20 30.80 2.48
CA ASN A 341 -24.02 31.98 2.24
C ASN A 341 -25.35 31.88 3.02
N PRO A 342 -25.74 32.91 3.78
CA PRO A 342 -26.98 32.88 4.54
C PRO A 342 -28.20 32.82 3.63
N ILE A 343 -29.19 32.03 4.02
CA ILE A 343 -30.45 31.90 3.28
C ILE A 343 -31.28 33.16 3.53
N SER A 344 -31.54 33.93 2.48
CA SER A 344 -32.38 35.14 2.55
C SER A 344 -33.86 34.78 2.53
N SER A 345 -34.61 35.28 3.52
CA SER A 345 -36.07 35.11 3.59
C SER A 345 -36.82 35.74 2.41
N ARG A 346 -36.22 36.72 1.71
CA ARG A 346 -36.82 37.37 0.53
C ARG A 346 -37.04 36.41 -0.64
N SER A 347 -36.20 35.38 -0.76
CA SER A 347 -36.28 34.40 -1.86
C SER A 347 -37.32 33.30 -1.60
N LEU A 348 -37.69 33.06 -0.33
CA LEU A 348 -38.62 31.99 0.06
C LEU A 348 -40.09 32.32 -0.26
N VAL A 349 -40.45 33.61 -0.30
CA VAL A 349 -41.83 34.08 -0.54
C VAL A 349 -42.29 33.90 -2.00
N ALA A 350 -41.36 33.72 -2.95
CA ALA A 350 -41.66 33.79 -4.39
C ALA A 350 -41.74 32.42 -5.10
N GLY A 351 -41.26 31.33 -4.50
CA GLY A 351 -41.01 30.06 -5.22
C GLY A 351 -41.73 28.82 -4.69
N VAL A 352 -42.27 28.87 -3.48
CA VAL A 352 -43.08 27.78 -2.92
C VAL A 352 -44.52 28.26 -3.06
N GLY A 353 -45.40 27.46 -3.68
CA GLY A 353 -46.82 27.79 -3.79
C GLY A 353 -47.37 28.20 -2.41
N LYS A 354 -48.38 29.08 -2.37
CA LYS A 354 -49.01 29.61 -1.14
C LYS A 354 -48.91 28.56 -0.04
N SER A 355 -48.11 28.84 0.99
CA SER A 355 -48.04 27.94 2.12
C SER A 355 -49.44 27.88 2.72
N ASN A 356 -50.04 26.69 2.77
CA ASN A 356 -51.31 26.49 3.47
C ASN A 356 -51.11 26.55 4.99
N GLU A 357 -49.95 26.99 5.47
CA GLU A 357 -49.65 27.20 6.89
C GLU A 357 -50.71 28.09 7.53
N ASP A 358 -51.11 29.17 6.87
CA ASP A 358 -52.14 30.05 7.44
C ASP A 358 -53.52 29.38 7.52
N GLU A 359 -53.89 28.51 6.56
CA GLU A 359 -55.14 27.73 6.59
C GLU A 359 -55.08 26.54 7.57
N LEU A 360 -53.90 25.94 7.77
CA LEU A 360 -53.68 24.78 8.64
C LEU A 360 -53.47 25.16 10.11
N PHE A 361 -52.85 26.31 10.39
CA PHE A 361 -52.57 26.78 11.75
C PHE A 361 -53.57 27.82 12.27
N TYR A 362 -54.29 28.53 11.40
CA TYR A 362 -55.31 29.53 11.78
C TYR A 362 -56.73 29.23 11.26
N GLY A 363 -56.96 28.08 10.62
CA GLY A 363 -58.29 27.55 10.29
C GLY A 363 -59.00 26.90 11.49
N GLU A 364 -60.26 26.49 11.34
CA GLU A 364 -60.95 25.64 12.33
C GLU A 364 -60.14 24.36 12.57
N GLU A 365 -60.00 23.93 13.83
CA GLU A 365 -59.20 22.77 14.25
C GLU A 365 -59.39 21.60 13.28
N ALA A 366 -58.32 21.22 12.57
CA ALA A 366 -58.38 20.05 11.70
C ALA A 366 -58.64 18.82 12.57
N ASP A 367 -59.68 18.03 12.27
CA ASP A 367 -60.06 16.76 12.93
C ASP A 367 -59.00 15.63 12.83
N PHE A 368 -57.75 15.96 12.51
CA PHE A 368 -56.66 15.02 12.30
C PHE A 368 -55.72 15.00 13.49
N GLU A 369 -55.80 13.93 14.28
CA GLU A 369 -54.86 13.62 15.34
C GLU A 369 -53.92 12.50 14.89
N LEU A 370 -52.64 12.63 15.21
CA LEU A 370 -51.69 11.54 15.06
C LEU A 370 -52.03 10.44 16.09
N PRO A 371 -51.89 9.15 15.73
CA PRO A 371 -52.10 8.06 16.69
C PRO A 371 -51.22 8.22 17.94
N ASP A 372 -51.70 7.80 19.11
CA ASP A 372 -50.98 7.93 20.41
C ASP A 372 -49.56 7.33 20.42
N PHE A 373 -49.27 6.40 19.52
CA PHE A 373 -47.97 5.74 19.37
C PHE A 373 -47.11 6.31 18.23
N ALA A 374 -47.52 7.43 17.64
CA ALA A 374 -46.81 8.07 16.54
C ALA A 374 -45.75 9.04 17.08
N GLU A 375 -44.53 8.53 17.21
CA GLU A 375 -43.34 9.30 17.55
C GLU A 375 -42.39 9.39 16.34
N PRO A 376 -41.49 10.39 16.27
CA PRO A 376 -40.40 10.40 15.31
C PRO A 376 -39.56 9.11 15.37
N PHE A 377 -39.27 8.52 14.21
CA PHE A 377 -38.65 7.19 14.12
C PHE A 377 -37.37 6.94 14.95
N LEU A 378 -36.58 7.97 15.24
CA LEU A 378 -35.29 7.88 15.92
C LEU A 378 -35.17 8.90 17.07
N GLU A 379 -36.27 9.16 17.78
CA GLU A 379 -36.28 10.12 18.89
C GLU A 379 -35.27 9.76 20.00
N ASP A 380 -35.06 8.47 20.26
CA ASP A 380 -34.09 7.97 21.26
C ASP A 380 -32.62 8.16 20.88
N VAL A 381 -32.31 8.45 19.60
CA VAL A 381 -30.93 8.49 19.09
C VAL A 381 -30.49 9.94 18.89
N PRO A 382 -29.34 10.37 19.46
CA PRO A 382 -28.86 11.73 19.27
C PRO A 382 -28.50 11.98 17.80
N LEU A 383 -28.71 13.22 17.34
CA LEU A 383 -28.46 13.63 15.95
C LEU A 383 -27.02 13.35 15.49
N PHE A 384 -26.06 13.55 16.38
CA PHE A 384 -24.65 13.23 16.13
C PHE A 384 -24.00 12.68 17.40
N THR A 385 -22.89 11.99 17.18
CA THR A 385 -21.98 11.44 18.19
C THR A 385 -20.57 11.95 17.92
N ASP A 386 -19.64 11.76 18.85
CA ASP A 386 -18.24 12.20 18.73
C ASP A 386 -17.54 11.65 17.46
N ASN A 387 -17.95 10.46 17.00
CA ASN A 387 -17.39 9.82 15.81
C ASN A 387 -18.00 10.30 14.48
N THR A 388 -19.03 11.16 14.52
CA THR A 388 -19.80 11.55 13.33
C THR A 388 -18.99 12.46 12.43
N ALA A 389 -18.33 13.48 13.00
CA ALA A 389 -17.48 14.40 12.25
C ALA A 389 -16.30 13.67 11.59
N GLY A 390 -15.62 12.78 12.33
CA GLY A 390 -14.56 11.92 11.79
C GLY A 390 -15.05 11.01 10.65
N GLY A 391 -16.21 10.37 10.83
CA GLY A 391 -16.84 9.55 9.80
C GLY A 391 -17.17 10.32 8.51
N LEU A 392 -17.70 11.55 8.64
CA LEU A 392 -17.97 12.44 7.51
C LEU A 392 -16.68 12.88 6.81
N SER A 393 -15.61 13.16 7.57
CA SER A 393 -14.31 13.47 6.98
C SER A 393 -13.71 12.31 6.21
N LEU A 394 -13.89 11.06 6.68
CA LEU A 394 -13.41 9.87 5.99
C LEU A 394 -14.16 9.61 4.68
N TYR A 395 -15.42 10.02 4.59
CA TYR A 395 -16.21 9.86 3.37
C TYR A 395 -15.57 10.60 2.17
N TRP A 396 -14.99 11.78 2.43
CA TRP A 396 -14.30 12.60 1.44
C TRP A 396 -12.78 12.37 1.38
N ALA A 397 -12.25 11.48 2.20
CA ALA A 397 -10.83 11.19 2.24
C ALA A 397 -10.36 10.44 0.97
N PRO A 398 -9.10 10.60 0.56
CA PRO A 398 -8.54 9.81 -0.53
C PRO A 398 -8.44 8.32 -0.15
N HIS A 399 -8.41 7.45 -1.16
CA HIS A 399 -8.01 6.06 -0.94
C HIS A 399 -6.60 6.02 -0.32
N PRO A 400 -6.36 5.27 0.77
CA PRO A 400 -7.17 4.16 1.32
C PRO A 400 -8.20 4.51 2.42
N PHE A 401 -8.23 5.75 2.90
CA PHE A 401 -8.97 6.15 4.11
C PHE A 401 -10.50 6.15 3.94
N ASN A 402 -10.99 6.22 2.70
CA ASN A 402 -12.41 6.11 2.38
C ASN A 402 -12.99 4.68 2.48
N THR A 403 -12.18 3.68 2.85
CA THR A 403 -12.63 2.29 2.97
C THR A 403 -12.36 1.72 4.35
N LYS A 404 -13.37 1.07 4.92
CA LYS A 404 -13.28 0.43 6.25
C LYS A 404 -12.46 -0.87 6.24
N ALA A 405 -12.51 -1.60 5.12
CA ALA A 405 -11.84 -2.89 4.96
C ALA A 405 -11.13 -2.97 3.61
N GLY A 406 -10.01 -3.68 3.60
CA GLY A 406 -9.16 -3.79 2.44
C GLY A 406 -8.29 -5.04 2.43
N ARG A 407 -7.47 -5.13 1.38
CA ARG A 407 -6.40 -6.13 1.32
C ARG A 407 -5.11 -5.47 1.77
N MET A 408 -4.25 -6.25 2.41
CA MET A 408 -2.87 -5.82 2.64
C MET A 408 -2.18 -5.62 1.29
N ARG A 409 -1.32 -4.61 1.23
CA ARG A 409 -0.48 -4.33 0.06
C ARG A 409 0.98 -4.56 0.44
N ARG A 410 1.83 -4.76 -0.54
CA ARG A 410 3.27 -4.79 -0.28
C ARG A 410 3.75 -3.38 0.04
N ALA A 411 4.71 -3.23 0.93
CA ALA A 411 5.27 -1.92 1.27
C ALA A 411 5.72 -1.14 0.02
N GLU A 412 6.34 -1.82 -0.95
CA GLU A 412 6.78 -1.22 -2.23
C GLU A 412 5.63 -0.82 -3.17
N ASP A 413 4.44 -1.41 -3.00
CA ASP A 413 3.30 -1.12 -3.87
C ASP A 413 2.59 0.19 -3.47
N ILE A 414 2.91 0.79 -2.32
CA ILE A 414 2.26 1.99 -1.77
C ILE A 414 3.09 3.23 -2.12
N PRO A 415 2.66 4.07 -3.08
CA PRO A 415 3.45 5.20 -3.52
C PRO A 415 3.10 6.46 -2.72
N LEU A 416 3.84 6.71 -1.63
CA LEU A 416 3.57 7.79 -0.66
C LEU A 416 3.54 9.20 -1.27
N VAL A 417 4.36 9.46 -2.30
CA VAL A 417 4.54 10.79 -2.90
C VAL A 417 3.88 10.91 -4.28
N LYS A 418 3.01 9.97 -4.63
CA LYS A 418 2.38 9.93 -5.96
C LYS A 418 1.54 11.16 -6.23
N ASP A 419 0.70 11.52 -5.26
CA ASP A 419 -0.30 12.57 -5.45
C ASP A 419 0.38 13.94 -5.57
N TRP A 420 1.52 14.14 -4.90
CA TRP A 420 2.29 15.39 -4.96
C TRP A 420 2.70 15.78 -6.37
N TYR A 421 3.18 14.84 -7.20
CA TYR A 421 3.59 15.16 -8.57
C TYR A 421 2.44 15.04 -9.58
N LEU A 422 1.32 14.44 -9.20
CA LEU A 422 0.09 14.45 -10.01
C LEU A 422 -0.62 15.80 -9.92
N GLU A 423 -0.30 16.61 -8.92
CA GLU A 423 -0.75 18.00 -8.80
C GLU A 423 0.17 18.97 -9.55
N HIS A 424 -0.33 20.20 -9.73
CA HIS A 424 0.48 21.26 -10.29
C HIS A 424 1.60 21.63 -9.31
N CYS A 425 2.80 21.81 -9.85
CA CYS A 425 3.93 22.26 -9.05
C CYS A 425 3.62 23.65 -8.42
N PRO A 426 3.84 23.85 -7.10
CA PRO A 426 3.56 25.11 -6.45
C PRO A 426 4.24 26.32 -7.11
N ALA A 427 3.54 27.45 -7.15
CA ALA A 427 4.09 28.70 -7.69
C ALA A 427 5.33 29.14 -6.89
N GLY A 428 6.35 29.67 -7.59
CA GLY A 428 7.59 30.14 -6.97
C GLY A 428 8.69 29.07 -6.81
N MET A 429 8.41 27.79 -7.06
CA MET A 429 9.43 26.74 -7.01
C MET A 429 10.51 26.90 -8.10
N PRO A 430 11.79 26.59 -7.83
CA PRO A 430 12.86 26.68 -8.83
C PRO A 430 12.64 25.81 -10.07
N VAL A 431 13.25 26.20 -11.21
CA VAL A 431 13.18 25.46 -12.50
C VAL A 431 13.51 23.98 -12.32
N LYS A 432 14.52 23.67 -11.49
CA LYS A 432 14.93 22.30 -11.17
C LYS A 432 13.74 21.45 -10.67
N VAL A 433 12.95 21.98 -9.74
CA VAL A 433 11.80 21.27 -9.16
C VAL A 433 10.70 21.10 -10.20
N ARG A 434 10.39 22.16 -10.96
CA ARG A 434 9.38 22.10 -12.03
C ARG A 434 9.71 21.05 -13.09
N VAL A 435 10.99 20.93 -13.47
CA VAL A 435 11.46 19.90 -14.41
C VAL A 435 11.35 18.49 -13.79
N SER A 436 11.63 18.34 -12.49
CA SER A 436 11.43 17.06 -11.80
C SER A 436 9.97 16.61 -11.82
N TYR A 437 9.01 17.51 -11.54
CA TYR A 437 7.57 17.21 -11.62
C TYR A 437 7.19 16.73 -13.02
N GLN A 438 7.61 17.46 -14.07
CA GLN A 438 7.36 17.07 -15.47
C GLN A 438 7.94 15.70 -15.82
N LYS A 439 9.13 15.36 -15.31
CA LYS A 439 9.77 14.05 -15.54
C LYS A 439 9.03 12.92 -14.81
N LEU A 440 8.59 13.14 -13.57
CA LEU A 440 7.79 12.16 -12.82
C LEU A 440 6.45 11.91 -13.50
N LEU A 441 5.76 12.97 -13.94
CA LEU A 441 4.55 12.86 -14.76
C LEU A 441 4.79 12.10 -16.06
N LYS A 442 5.94 12.33 -16.73
CA LYS A 442 6.31 11.59 -17.94
C LYS A 442 6.47 10.10 -17.66
N CYS A 443 7.15 9.73 -16.57
CA CYS A 443 7.30 8.34 -16.14
C CYS A 443 5.94 7.70 -15.81
N TYR A 444 5.07 8.43 -15.11
CA TYR A 444 3.71 8.01 -14.81
C TYR A 444 2.93 7.70 -16.10
N VAL A 445 2.84 8.65 -17.02
CA VAL A 445 2.08 8.47 -18.27
C VAL A 445 2.65 7.33 -19.13
N LEU A 446 3.97 7.21 -19.27
CA LEU A 446 4.59 6.11 -20.02
C LEU A 446 4.32 4.74 -19.37
N GLY A 447 4.33 4.67 -18.03
CA GLY A 447 4.01 3.47 -17.28
C GLY A 447 2.57 2.98 -17.55
N PHE A 448 1.61 3.90 -17.66
CA PHE A 448 0.22 3.56 -17.99
C PHE A 448 0.00 3.27 -19.48
N LEU A 449 0.65 4.00 -20.39
CA LEU A 449 0.50 3.82 -21.83
C LEU A 449 0.94 2.43 -22.30
N HIS A 450 2.04 1.91 -21.74
CA HIS A 450 2.57 0.59 -22.08
C HIS A 450 2.07 -0.52 -21.16
N LYS A 451 1.14 -0.22 -20.25
CA LYS A 451 0.59 -1.20 -19.31
C LYS A 451 -0.20 -2.27 -20.05
N ARG A 452 0.34 -3.48 -20.11
CA ARG A 452 -0.36 -4.67 -20.61
C ARG A 452 -0.98 -5.42 -19.45
N LYS A 453 -2.16 -6.01 -19.66
CA LYS A 453 -2.76 -6.92 -18.69
C LYS A 453 -1.78 -8.07 -18.41
N PRO A 454 -1.51 -8.42 -17.14
CA PRO A 454 -0.65 -9.55 -16.80
C PRO A 454 -1.16 -10.82 -17.48
N ARG A 455 -0.26 -11.57 -18.13
CA ARG A 455 -0.62 -12.86 -18.73
C ARG A 455 -0.87 -13.88 -17.63
N ALA A 456 -1.95 -14.66 -17.75
CA ALA A 456 -2.18 -15.78 -16.86
C ALA A 456 -1.10 -16.86 -17.12
N LEU A 457 -0.24 -17.08 -16.14
CA LEU A 457 0.84 -18.06 -16.19
C LEU A 457 0.71 -19.04 -15.01
N ASN A 458 1.27 -20.23 -15.16
CA ASN A 458 1.32 -21.21 -14.08
C ASN A 458 2.17 -20.66 -12.92
N LYS A 459 1.61 -20.71 -11.70
CA LYS A 459 2.27 -20.23 -10.49
C LYS A 459 3.48 -21.12 -10.17
N LYS A 460 4.68 -20.53 -10.22
CA LYS A 460 5.93 -21.19 -9.81
C LYS A 460 6.40 -20.59 -8.49
N TYR A 461 6.39 -21.40 -7.43
CA TYR A 461 6.80 -20.98 -6.09
C TYR A 461 8.21 -21.46 -5.78
N LEU A 462 9.22 -20.65 -6.13
CA LEU A 462 10.64 -21.03 -5.98
C LEU A 462 10.97 -21.46 -4.55
N PHE A 463 10.66 -20.64 -3.54
CA PHE A 463 10.99 -20.95 -2.14
C PHE A 463 10.24 -22.15 -1.59
N ARG A 464 9.01 -22.41 -2.04
CA ARG A 464 8.30 -23.67 -1.67
C ARG A 464 9.00 -24.89 -2.27
N GLN A 465 9.48 -24.79 -3.50
CA GLN A 465 10.24 -25.86 -4.14
C GLN A 465 11.58 -26.09 -3.43
N LEU A 466 12.31 -25.02 -3.10
CA LEU A 466 13.58 -25.12 -2.36
C LEU A 466 13.36 -25.68 -0.95
N LYS A 467 12.38 -25.17 -0.19
CA LYS A 467 12.01 -25.66 1.16
C LYS A 467 11.63 -27.14 1.13
N ALA A 468 11.00 -27.64 0.07
CA ALA A 468 10.65 -29.07 -0.06
C ALA A 468 11.89 -29.98 -0.22
N THR A 469 13.03 -29.47 -0.68
CA THR A 469 14.26 -30.26 -0.83
C THR A 469 14.98 -30.44 0.51
N LYS A 470 15.74 -31.53 0.69
CA LYS A 470 16.55 -31.76 1.90
C LYS A 470 17.71 -30.78 2.10
N PHE A 471 18.02 -29.97 1.09
CA PHE A 471 19.18 -29.07 1.07
C PHE A 471 18.91 -27.69 1.66
N PHE A 472 17.66 -27.39 2.01
CA PHE A 472 17.29 -26.11 2.62
C PHE A 472 16.60 -26.34 3.96
N GLN A 473 16.88 -25.45 4.90
CA GLN A 473 16.22 -25.38 6.20
C GLN A 473 15.70 -23.97 6.43
N THR A 474 14.79 -23.83 7.40
CA THR A 474 14.20 -22.56 7.78
C THR A 474 14.61 -22.18 9.18
N ALA A 475 14.94 -20.92 9.41
CA ALA A 475 15.18 -20.32 10.73
C ALA A 475 14.59 -18.92 10.75
N GLU A 476 14.59 -18.27 11.91
CA GLU A 476 14.22 -16.87 12.09
C GLU A 476 15.44 -16.16 12.68
N ILE A 477 15.90 -15.11 11.99
CA ILE A 477 17.10 -14.34 12.36
C ILE A 477 16.84 -12.85 12.19
N ASP A 478 17.66 -12.01 12.82
CA ASP A 478 17.61 -10.58 12.60
C ASP A 478 17.97 -10.22 11.14
N TRP A 479 17.37 -9.16 10.62
CA TRP A 479 17.59 -8.68 9.26
C TRP A 479 19.05 -8.23 9.05
N VAL A 480 19.69 -7.62 10.06
CA VAL A 480 21.11 -7.24 9.97
C VAL A 480 21.99 -8.48 9.86
N GLU A 481 21.70 -9.52 10.66
CA GLU A 481 22.35 -10.82 10.55
C GLU A 481 22.18 -11.41 9.15
N ALA A 482 20.95 -11.40 8.61
CA ALA A 482 20.67 -11.89 7.25
C ALA A 482 21.35 -11.08 6.13
N GLY A 483 21.71 -9.82 6.38
CA GLY A 483 22.41 -8.95 5.44
C GLY A 483 23.93 -9.06 5.49
N LEU A 484 24.49 -9.44 6.65
CA LEU A 484 25.91 -9.74 6.81
C LEU A 484 26.28 -11.12 6.25
N GLN A 485 25.34 -12.08 6.34
CA GLN A 485 25.43 -13.40 5.71
C GLN A 485 25.29 -13.34 4.19
#